data_AF-A0A846H6H3-F1
#
_entry.id   AF-A0A846H6H3-F1
#
_cell.length_a   1.000
_cell.length_b   1.000
_cell.length_c   1.000
_cell.angle_alpha   90.00
_cell.angle_beta   90.00
_cell.angle_gamma   90.00
#
_symmetry.space_group_name_H-M   'P 1'
#
loop_
_entity.id
_entity.type
_entity.pdbx_description
1 polymer ?
#
loop_
_entity_poly.entity_id
_entity_poly.type
_entity_poly.pdbx_seq_one_letter_code
_entity_poly.pdbx_strand_id
1 'polypeptide(L)'
;MRKKILLLAILAVFSFIMTTFAPSLSSVEKINQLYIFGDSLSDTGNIYRATAGVYPSSPPYFQGRYSNGLVWVEYLASGLKLTPKQSTNFAFGGATTGSSGMNGIPGLLAQVNNFTSSHPDINPNALYVLWAGANDYLYGTSNSTMPIENLSRAIELLSTAGAKKILVANIPDLGKLPATRYTANSNSLSESAIAHNQSLAKSFEVLNDKLGHDTQIIELDTNSLYREAITEPAKFGFTNVTNACLNNVAVCDNPDKFLFWDGIHPTTAGHRILAEAALKALKN
;
A
#
# COMPACT_ATOMS: atom_id res chain seq x y z
N MET A 1 -72.81 26.83 55.98
CA MET A 1 -71.35 26.82 55.72
C MET A 1 -70.89 25.39 55.48
N ARG A 2 -69.93 25.20 54.56
CA ARG A 2 -69.25 23.95 54.11
C ARG A 2 -69.86 23.25 52.89
N LYS A 3 -69.45 23.76 51.71
CA LYS A 3 -69.45 23.05 50.43
C LYS A 3 -68.48 21.85 50.52
N LYS A 4 -68.92 20.66 50.13
CA LYS A 4 -68.03 19.53 49.82
C LYS A 4 -67.56 19.70 48.37
N ILE A 5 -66.26 19.95 48.18
CA ILE A 5 -65.62 19.95 46.87
C ILE A 5 -64.92 18.59 46.72
N LEU A 6 -65.39 17.81 45.77
CA LEU A 6 -64.79 16.56 45.32
C LEU A 6 -63.64 16.92 44.37
N LEU A 7 -62.38 16.73 44.78
CA LEU A 7 -61.25 16.80 43.84
C LEU A 7 -61.05 15.40 43.23
N LEU A 8 -61.36 15.28 41.94
CA LEU A 8 -60.85 14.20 41.10
C LEU A 8 -59.36 14.43 40.85
N ALA A 9 -58.52 13.48 41.25
CA ALA A 9 -57.13 13.42 40.83
C ALA A 9 -57.07 12.81 39.41
N ILE A 10 -56.71 13.61 38.42
CA ILE A 10 -56.39 13.14 37.06
C ILE A 10 -54.91 12.71 37.08
N LEU A 11 -54.65 11.40 37.05
CA LEU A 11 -53.32 10.89 36.71
C LEU A 11 -53.14 11.01 35.19
N ALA A 12 -52.37 12.01 34.75
CA ALA A 12 -51.85 12.06 33.40
C ALA A 12 -50.62 11.14 33.31
N VAL A 13 -50.78 9.96 32.72
CA VAL A 13 -49.67 9.08 32.35
C VAL A 13 -49.09 9.60 31.03
N PHE A 14 -48.04 10.42 31.11
CA PHE A 14 -47.21 10.75 29.94
C PHE A 14 -46.33 9.54 29.63
N SER A 15 -46.72 8.74 28.64
CA SER A 15 -45.86 7.71 28.06
C SER A 15 -44.79 8.38 27.21
N PHE A 16 -43.60 8.59 27.78
CA PHE A 16 -42.43 9.07 27.07
C PHE A 16 -41.92 7.94 26.16
N ILE A 17 -42.23 8.01 24.86
CA ILE A 17 -41.63 7.12 23.87
C ILE A 17 -40.16 7.55 23.74
N MET A 18 -39.27 6.90 24.49
CA MET A 18 -37.84 6.93 24.21
C MET A 18 -37.61 6.18 22.90
N THR A 19 -37.56 6.90 21.78
CA THR A 19 -36.94 6.38 20.57
C THR A 19 -35.44 6.29 20.85
N THR A 20 -34.99 5.11 21.28
CA THR A 20 -33.56 4.81 21.36
C THR A 20 -33.02 4.73 19.94
N PHE A 21 -32.43 5.83 19.47
CA PHE A 21 -31.45 5.75 18.38
C PHE A 21 -30.27 4.95 18.94
N ALA A 22 -30.28 3.64 18.71
CA ALA A 22 -29.06 2.87 18.82
C ALA A 22 -28.10 3.44 17.76
N PRO A 23 -26.92 3.98 18.14
CA PRO A 23 -25.90 4.20 17.13
C PRO A 23 -25.66 2.84 16.48
N SER A 24 -25.81 2.77 15.15
CA SER A 24 -25.27 1.65 14.41
C SER A 24 -23.80 1.60 14.77
N LEU A 25 -23.42 0.58 15.54
CA LEU A 25 -22.03 0.17 15.62
C LEU A 25 -21.65 -0.10 14.17
N SER A 26 -20.94 0.85 13.55
CA SER A 26 -20.18 0.58 12.34
C SER A 26 -19.24 -0.53 12.73
N SER A 27 -19.64 -1.77 12.45
CA SER A 27 -18.73 -2.89 12.48
C SER A 27 -17.70 -2.52 11.44
N VAL A 28 -16.48 -2.18 11.87
CA VAL A 28 -15.36 -2.13 10.95
C VAL A 28 -15.30 -3.54 10.35
N GLU A 29 -15.87 -3.71 9.16
CA GLU A 29 -15.96 -5.02 8.55
C GLU A 29 -14.54 -5.53 8.36
N LYS A 30 -14.31 -6.72 8.90
CA LYS A 30 -12.99 -7.34 8.95
C LYS A 30 -12.53 -7.57 7.52
N ILE A 31 -11.33 -7.12 7.19
CA ILE A 31 -10.69 -7.40 5.91
C ILE A 31 -10.61 -8.93 5.73
N ASN A 32 -11.24 -9.45 4.68
CA ASN A 32 -11.36 -10.90 4.44
C ASN A 32 -10.72 -11.37 3.12
N GLN A 33 -10.20 -10.43 2.32
CA GLN A 33 -9.53 -10.67 1.06
C GLN A 33 -8.49 -9.56 0.82
N LEU A 34 -7.42 -9.87 0.09
CA LEU A 34 -6.37 -8.94 -0.29
C LEU A 34 -6.15 -9.00 -1.81
N TYR A 35 -6.19 -7.85 -2.47
CA TYR A 35 -5.84 -7.69 -3.88
C TYR A 35 -4.67 -6.73 -3.99
N ILE A 36 -3.57 -7.17 -4.58
CA ILE A 36 -2.31 -6.41 -4.63
C ILE A 36 -1.99 -6.00 -6.07
N PHE A 37 -1.71 -4.72 -6.28
CA PHE A 37 -1.25 -4.16 -7.56
C PHE A 37 0.00 -3.32 -7.32
N GLY A 38 0.93 -3.37 -8.26
CA GLY A 38 2.19 -2.64 -8.11
C GLY A 38 3.36 -3.24 -8.87
N ASP A 39 4.54 -3.08 -8.29
CA ASP A 39 5.81 -3.43 -8.89
C ASP A 39 6.60 -4.52 -8.13
N SER A 40 7.93 -4.51 -8.26
CA SER A 40 8.84 -5.48 -7.65
C SER A 40 8.81 -5.49 -6.13
N LEU A 41 8.41 -4.39 -5.48
CA LEU A 41 8.26 -4.34 -4.02
C LEU A 41 7.11 -5.21 -3.52
N SER A 42 6.19 -5.59 -4.41
CA SER A 42 5.04 -6.41 -4.09
C SER A 42 4.97 -7.71 -4.90
N ASP A 43 5.73 -7.87 -5.98
CA ASP A 43 5.73 -9.06 -6.84
C ASP A 43 6.18 -10.32 -6.07
N THR A 44 5.33 -11.36 -6.09
CA THR A 44 5.58 -12.67 -5.47
C THR A 44 5.96 -13.76 -6.47
N GLY A 45 6.36 -13.38 -7.68
CA GLY A 45 6.90 -14.26 -8.72
C GLY A 45 6.16 -14.21 -10.06
N ASN A 46 5.39 -13.16 -10.35
CA ASN A 46 4.73 -12.93 -11.62
C ASN A 46 5.77 -12.81 -12.75
N ILE A 47 6.82 -11.99 -12.57
CA ILE A 47 7.94 -11.93 -13.53
C ILE A 47 8.73 -13.24 -13.58
N TYR A 48 8.94 -13.88 -12.42
CA TYR A 48 9.63 -15.16 -12.36
C TYR A 48 8.94 -16.24 -13.19
N ARG A 49 7.62 -16.35 -13.12
CA ARG A 49 6.86 -17.26 -13.97
C ARG A 49 6.87 -16.84 -15.44
N ALA A 50 6.70 -15.54 -15.73
CA ALA A 50 6.71 -15.03 -17.10
C ALA A 50 8.04 -15.26 -17.82
N THR A 51 9.14 -15.32 -17.08
CA THR A 51 10.49 -15.60 -17.60
C THR A 51 10.89 -17.08 -17.46
N ALA A 52 9.93 -17.98 -17.20
CA ALA A 52 10.19 -19.41 -17.01
C ALA A 52 11.25 -19.73 -15.93
N GLY A 53 11.29 -18.91 -14.87
CA GLY A 53 12.19 -19.05 -13.73
C GLY A 53 13.55 -18.38 -13.91
N VAL A 54 13.73 -17.56 -14.93
CA VAL A 54 15.03 -16.92 -15.22
C VAL A 54 15.26 -15.66 -14.37
N TYR A 55 14.23 -14.84 -14.12
CA TYR A 55 14.40 -13.54 -13.46
C TYR A 55 13.30 -13.24 -12.43
N PRO A 56 13.63 -12.74 -11.22
CA PRO A 56 14.98 -12.62 -10.68
C PRO A 56 15.60 -14.01 -10.44
N SER A 57 16.94 -14.12 -10.57
CA SER A 57 17.64 -15.38 -10.36
C SER A 57 17.47 -15.86 -8.91
N SER A 58 17.09 -17.12 -8.74
CA SER A 58 16.81 -17.69 -7.41
C SER A 58 17.60 -18.98 -7.23
N PRO A 59 18.68 -19.00 -6.43
CA PRO A 59 19.31 -17.91 -5.67
C PRO A 59 20.05 -16.87 -6.57
N PRO A 60 20.43 -15.67 -6.05
CA PRO A 60 20.39 -15.25 -4.64
C PRO A 60 19.06 -14.64 -4.18
N TYR A 61 18.14 -14.32 -5.09
CA TYR A 61 16.79 -13.88 -4.71
C TYR A 61 15.94 -15.05 -4.22
N PHE A 62 14.86 -14.75 -3.50
CA PHE A 62 14.00 -15.76 -2.91
C PHE A 62 12.81 -16.10 -3.81
N GLN A 63 12.88 -17.21 -4.53
CA GLN A 63 11.73 -17.82 -5.22
C GLN A 63 10.90 -16.80 -6.06
N GLY A 64 11.60 -15.96 -6.82
CA GLY A 64 10.99 -14.95 -7.68
C GLY A 64 10.62 -13.62 -7.02
N ARG A 65 10.87 -13.42 -5.72
CA ARG A 65 10.73 -12.11 -5.04
C ARG A 65 11.97 -11.27 -5.30
N TYR A 66 11.81 -9.96 -5.38
CA TYR A 66 12.93 -9.00 -5.44
C TYR A 66 13.52 -8.74 -4.04
N SER A 67 13.72 -9.80 -3.27
CA SER A 67 14.30 -9.75 -1.93
C SER A 67 14.94 -11.12 -1.59
N ASN A 68 15.55 -11.22 -0.42
CA ASN A 68 16.09 -12.48 0.12
C ASN A 68 15.09 -13.30 0.93
N GLY A 69 13.79 -12.96 0.86
CA GLY A 69 12.71 -13.66 1.54
C GLY A 69 11.35 -13.17 1.07
N LEU A 70 10.34 -13.31 1.92
CA LEU A 70 8.99 -12.83 1.64
C LEU A 70 8.96 -11.29 1.50
N VAL A 71 8.07 -10.80 0.65
CA VAL A 71 7.79 -9.36 0.51
C VAL A 71 6.66 -8.92 1.44
N TRP A 72 6.54 -7.61 1.65
CA TRP A 72 5.71 -7.03 2.71
C TRP A 72 4.23 -7.43 2.61
N VAL A 73 3.67 -7.59 1.40
CA VAL A 73 2.28 -8.01 1.22
C VAL A 73 2.00 -9.43 1.71
N GLU A 74 3.01 -10.31 1.73
CA GLU A 74 2.88 -11.66 2.26
C GLU A 74 2.81 -11.63 3.80
N TYR A 75 3.63 -10.79 4.43
CA TYR A 75 3.55 -10.52 5.87
C TYR A 75 2.26 -9.80 6.25
N LEU A 76 1.78 -8.86 5.43
CA LEU A 76 0.50 -8.17 5.63
C LEU A 76 -0.66 -9.17 5.60
N ALA A 77 -0.72 -10.05 4.59
CA ALA A 77 -1.74 -11.09 4.50
C ALA A 77 -1.74 -11.99 5.75
N SER A 78 -0.54 -12.39 6.22
CA SER A 78 -0.39 -13.15 7.46
C SER A 78 -0.89 -12.37 8.69
N GLY A 79 -0.54 -11.09 8.82
CA GLY A 79 -0.99 -10.23 9.93
C GLY A 79 -2.51 -10.01 9.95
N LEU A 80 -3.14 -9.98 8.78
CA LEU A 80 -4.59 -9.94 8.60
C LEU A 80 -5.27 -11.31 8.79
N LYS A 81 -4.48 -12.38 9.01
CA LYS A 81 -4.94 -13.77 9.16
C LYS A 81 -5.68 -14.28 7.91
N LEU A 82 -5.21 -13.87 6.73
CA LEU A 82 -5.72 -14.32 5.44
C LEU A 82 -5.00 -15.59 5.00
N THR A 83 -5.74 -16.53 4.40
CA THR A 83 -5.16 -17.71 3.75
C THR A 83 -4.62 -17.34 2.36
N PRO A 84 -3.78 -18.19 1.74
CA PRO A 84 -3.30 -17.94 0.37
C PRO A 84 -4.43 -17.76 -0.66
N LYS A 85 -5.58 -18.42 -0.47
CA LYS A 85 -6.76 -18.26 -1.34
C LYS A 85 -7.43 -16.89 -1.21
N GLN A 86 -7.16 -16.19 -0.11
CA GLN A 86 -7.69 -14.87 0.19
C GLN A 86 -6.73 -13.74 -0.20
N SER A 87 -5.64 -14.05 -0.90
CA SER A 87 -4.64 -13.08 -1.31
C SER A 87 -4.29 -13.29 -2.78
N THR A 88 -4.62 -12.32 -3.63
CA THR A 88 -4.36 -12.37 -5.07
C THR A 88 -3.42 -11.23 -5.45
N ASN A 89 -2.31 -11.57 -6.08
CA ASN A 89 -1.24 -10.61 -6.40
C ASN A 89 -1.09 -10.40 -7.90
N PHE A 90 -1.33 -9.18 -8.35
CA PHE A 90 -1.24 -8.72 -9.73
C PHE A 90 0.01 -7.87 -10.01
N ALA A 91 0.89 -7.65 -9.02
CA ALA A 91 2.09 -6.83 -9.17
C ALA A 91 3.13 -7.48 -10.09
N PHE A 92 3.85 -6.68 -10.87
CA PHE A 92 4.92 -7.15 -11.76
C PHE A 92 6.19 -6.34 -11.55
N GLY A 93 7.31 -7.00 -11.29
CA GLY A 93 8.62 -6.36 -11.18
C GLY A 93 8.95 -5.46 -12.37
N GLY A 94 9.17 -4.16 -12.11
CA GLY A 94 9.42 -3.13 -13.12
C GLY A 94 8.19 -2.39 -13.64
N ALA A 95 6.99 -2.65 -13.09
CA ALA A 95 5.78 -1.92 -13.46
C ALA A 95 5.91 -0.42 -13.12
N THR A 96 5.58 0.43 -14.10
CA THR A 96 5.34 1.86 -13.91
C THR A 96 3.87 2.09 -13.57
N THR A 97 3.47 3.34 -13.28
CA THR A 97 2.06 3.67 -12.98
C THR A 97 1.13 3.53 -14.19
N GLY A 98 1.64 3.62 -15.42
CA GLY A 98 0.84 3.61 -16.64
C GLY A 98 0.31 2.23 -17.04
N SER A 99 -0.08 2.08 -18.32
CA SER A 99 -0.57 0.79 -18.86
C SER A 99 0.56 -0.20 -19.17
N SER A 100 1.80 0.26 -19.33
CA SER A 100 2.93 -0.58 -19.72
C SER A 100 4.13 -0.26 -18.85
N GLY A 101 4.76 -1.29 -18.28
CA GLY A 101 6.11 -1.22 -17.72
C GLY A 101 7.17 -1.52 -18.79
N MET A 102 8.40 -1.78 -18.35
CA MET A 102 9.48 -2.20 -19.26
C MET A 102 9.22 -3.57 -19.89
N ASN A 103 9.64 -3.74 -21.15
CA ASN A 103 9.62 -5.04 -21.84
C ASN A 103 8.23 -5.71 -21.92
N GLY A 104 7.16 -4.91 -22.01
CA GLY A 104 5.80 -5.43 -22.25
C GLY A 104 5.10 -6.00 -21.01
N ILE A 105 5.67 -5.83 -19.82
CA ILE A 105 4.98 -6.16 -18.56
C ILE A 105 3.85 -5.15 -18.30
N PRO A 106 2.74 -5.55 -17.67
CA PRO A 106 1.64 -4.64 -17.39
C PRO A 106 2.04 -3.62 -16.31
N GLY A 107 1.87 -2.33 -16.62
CA GLY A 107 1.95 -1.27 -15.62
C GLY A 107 0.72 -1.27 -14.69
N LEU A 108 0.72 -0.43 -13.66
CA LEU A 108 -0.35 -0.40 -12.65
C LEU A 108 -1.74 -0.26 -13.25
N LEU A 109 -1.93 0.68 -14.20
CA LEU A 109 -3.24 0.86 -14.84
C LEU A 109 -3.69 -0.36 -15.63
N ALA A 110 -2.79 -1.09 -16.27
CA ALA A 110 -3.16 -2.33 -16.95
C ALA A 110 -3.54 -3.43 -15.95
N GLN A 111 -2.81 -3.56 -14.84
CA GLN A 111 -3.14 -4.51 -13.79
C GLN A 111 -4.54 -4.24 -13.22
N VAL A 112 -4.84 -2.98 -12.90
CA VAL A 112 -6.15 -2.57 -12.34
C VAL A 112 -7.27 -2.70 -13.38
N ASN A 113 -7.09 -2.24 -14.62
CA ASN A 113 -8.10 -2.35 -15.67
C ASN A 113 -8.45 -3.82 -15.98
N ASN A 114 -7.44 -4.69 -16.07
CA ASN A 114 -7.67 -6.12 -16.30
C ASN A 114 -8.45 -6.76 -15.14
N PHE A 115 -8.12 -6.38 -13.91
CA PHE A 115 -8.84 -6.84 -12.73
C PHE A 115 -10.30 -6.38 -12.73
N THR A 116 -10.57 -5.08 -12.86
CA THR A 116 -11.94 -4.54 -12.82
C THR A 116 -12.79 -5.00 -14.02
N SER A 117 -12.18 -5.26 -15.18
CA SER A 117 -12.87 -5.82 -16.34
C SER A 117 -13.26 -7.29 -16.16
N SER A 118 -12.49 -8.05 -15.36
CA SER A 118 -12.76 -9.47 -15.09
C SER A 118 -13.56 -9.72 -13.81
N HIS A 119 -13.75 -8.69 -12.98
CA HIS A 119 -14.44 -8.76 -11.70
C HIS A 119 -15.42 -7.57 -11.58
N PRO A 120 -16.59 -7.63 -12.23
CA PRO A 120 -17.55 -6.52 -12.19
C PRO A 120 -18.15 -6.30 -10.80
N ASP A 121 -18.22 -7.34 -9.97
CA ASP A 121 -18.70 -7.29 -8.59
C ASP A 121 -17.55 -7.61 -7.62
N ILE A 122 -16.73 -6.61 -7.29
CA ILE A 122 -15.59 -6.82 -6.39
C ILE A 122 -16.02 -6.88 -4.93
N ASN A 123 -15.23 -7.57 -4.10
CA ASN A 123 -15.54 -7.75 -2.69
C ASN A 123 -15.36 -6.43 -1.91
N PRO A 124 -16.41 -5.84 -1.31
CA PRO A 124 -16.31 -4.59 -0.56
C PRO A 124 -15.50 -4.75 0.75
N ASN A 125 -15.35 -5.98 1.25
CA ASN A 125 -14.57 -6.31 2.44
C ASN A 125 -13.12 -6.69 2.14
N ALA A 126 -12.69 -6.57 0.89
CA ALA A 126 -11.30 -6.72 0.53
C ALA A 126 -10.49 -5.45 0.82
N LEU A 127 -9.20 -5.63 1.06
CA LEU A 127 -8.21 -4.55 0.98
C LEU A 127 -7.60 -4.56 -0.41
N TYR A 128 -7.63 -3.40 -1.08
CA TYR A 128 -6.97 -3.20 -2.37
C TYR A 128 -5.68 -2.41 -2.14
N VAL A 129 -4.54 -2.96 -2.52
CA VAL A 129 -3.22 -2.38 -2.29
C VAL A 129 -2.66 -1.85 -3.60
N LEU A 130 -2.25 -0.57 -3.61
CA LEU A 130 -1.56 0.06 -4.73
C LEU A 130 -0.18 0.54 -4.27
N TRP A 131 0.88 0.05 -4.91
CA TRP A 131 2.23 0.62 -4.74
C TRP A 131 3.00 0.59 -6.06
N ALA A 132 3.13 1.75 -6.70
CA ALA A 132 3.90 1.97 -7.92
C ALA A 132 4.38 3.43 -7.96
N GLY A 133 5.23 3.77 -8.94
CA GLY A 133 5.72 5.13 -9.15
C GLY A 133 7.25 5.24 -9.14
N ALA A 134 7.92 4.41 -8.34
CA ALA A 134 9.38 4.44 -8.26
C ALA A 134 10.03 4.16 -9.64
N ASN A 135 9.51 3.18 -10.37
CA ASN A 135 10.00 2.82 -11.70
C ASN A 135 9.83 3.94 -12.73
N ASP A 136 8.77 4.74 -12.65
CA ASP A 136 8.55 5.87 -13.56
C ASP A 136 9.73 6.84 -13.53
N TYR A 137 10.22 7.18 -12.33
CA TYR A 137 11.36 8.07 -12.13
C TYR A 137 12.71 7.39 -12.38
N LEU A 138 12.86 6.13 -11.95
CA LEU A 138 14.08 5.35 -12.23
C LEU A 138 14.29 5.12 -13.73
N TYR A 139 13.23 5.17 -14.54
CA TYR A 139 13.28 5.07 -16.01
C TYR A 139 13.30 6.44 -16.71
N GLY A 140 13.44 7.54 -15.97
CA GLY A 140 13.74 8.87 -16.51
C GLY A 140 12.56 9.84 -16.58
N THR A 141 11.40 9.52 -16.02
CA THR A 141 10.35 10.53 -15.80
C THR A 141 10.85 11.56 -14.78
N SER A 142 10.65 12.84 -15.03
CA SER A 142 11.11 13.92 -14.14
C SER A 142 10.00 14.73 -13.47
N ASN A 143 8.74 14.60 -13.93
CA ASN A 143 7.59 15.28 -13.35
C ASN A 143 6.64 14.28 -12.66
N SER A 144 5.93 14.75 -11.62
CA SER A 144 4.97 13.91 -10.89
C SER A 144 3.59 13.86 -11.51
N THR A 145 3.26 14.73 -12.47
CA THR A 145 1.91 14.84 -13.04
C THR A 145 1.39 13.50 -13.57
N MET A 146 2.10 12.87 -14.51
CA MET A 146 1.64 11.63 -15.13
C MET A 146 1.55 10.46 -14.13
N PRO A 147 2.57 10.19 -13.27
CA PRO A 147 2.45 9.14 -12.27
C PRO A 147 1.27 9.31 -11.31
N ILE A 148 0.98 10.55 -10.89
CA ILE A 148 -0.12 10.84 -9.96
C ILE A 148 -1.49 10.78 -10.63
N GLU A 149 -1.60 11.23 -11.89
CA GLU A 149 -2.82 11.05 -12.69
C GLU A 149 -3.15 9.56 -12.85
N ASN A 150 -2.15 8.72 -13.13
CA ASN A 150 -2.34 7.28 -13.26
C ASN A 150 -2.75 6.61 -11.95
N LEU A 151 -2.09 6.96 -10.82
CA LEU A 151 -2.47 6.46 -9.49
C LEU A 151 -3.89 6.89 -9.14
N SER A 152 -4.24 8.16 -9.38
CA SER A 152 -5.60 8.67 -9.15
C SER A 152 -6.63 7.90 -9.98
N ARG A 153 -6.32 7.64 -11.25
CA ARG A 153 -7.19 6.85 -12.13
C ARG A 153 -7.33 5.40 -11.66
N ALA A 154 -6.27 4.77 -11.17
CA ALA A 154 -6.33 3.43 -10.59
C ALA A 154 -7.25 3.37 -9.37
N ILE A 155 -7.16 4.36 -8.47
CA ILE A 155 -8.04 4.50 -7.29
C ILE A 155 -9.50 4.66 -7.73
N GLU A 156 -9.77 5.55 -8.69
CA GLU A 156 -11.13 5.77 -9.22
C GLU A 156 -11.72 4.52 -9.85
N LEU A 157 -10.94 3.76 -10.62
CA LEU A 157 -11.39 2.51 -11.24
C LEU A 157 -11.80 1.48 -10.19
N LEU A 158 -10.98 1.30 -9.15
CA LEU A 158 -11.29 0.39 -8.04
C LEU A 158 -12.51 0.86 -7.26
N SER A 159 -12.59 2.16 -6.93
CA SER A 159 -13.73 2.74 -6.22
C SER A 159 -15.03 2.57 -7.02
N THR A 160 -15.01 2.87 -8.31
CA THR A 160 -16.16 2.70 -9.22
C THR A 160 -16.60 1.24 -9.31
N ALA A 161 -15.66 0.30 -9.26
CA ALA A 161 -15.96 -1.13 -9.24
C ALA A 161 -16.53 -1.62 -7.90
N GLY A 162 -16.46 -0.82 -6.83
CA GLY A 162 -17.03 -1.13 -5.51
C GLY A 162 -16.02 -1.28 -4.37
N ALA A 163 -14.74 -0.92 -4.57
CA ALA A 163 -13.71 -1.00 -3.53
C ALA A 163 -14.03 -0.02 -2.39
N LYS A 164 -14.11 -0.54 -1.16
CA LYS A 164 -14.37 0.28 0.05
C LYS A 164 -13.10 0.67 0.82
N LYS A 165 -12.01 -0.09 0.70
CA LYS A 165 -10.73 0.18 1.37
C LYS A 165 -9.55 0.04 0.41
N ILE A 166 -8.87 1.15 0.12
CA ILE A 166 -7.71 1.19 -0.78
C ILE A 166 -6.51 1.69 0.01
N LEU A 167 -5.50 0.84 0.19
CA LEU A 167 -4.20 1.21 0.77
C LEU A 167 -3.26 1.63 -0.35
N VAL A 168 -2.77 2.86 -0.30
CA VAL A 168 -1.87 3.44 -1.29
C VAL A 168 -0.57 3.85 -0.61
N ALA A 169 0.54 3.33 -1.09
CA ALA A 169 1.85 3.69 -0.56
C ALA A 169 2.47 4.84 -1.35
N ASN A 170 3.01 5.82 -0.63
CA ASN A 170 3.89 6.83 -1.22
C ASN A 170 5.29 6.22 -1.49
N ILE A 171 6.24 6.97 -2.05
CA ILE A 171 7.57 6.43 -2.41
C ILE A 171 8.70 6.92 -1.48
N PRO A 172 9.72 6.07 -1.21
CA PRO A 172 10.90 6.49 -0.47
C PRO A 172 11.73 7.51 -1.28
N ASP A 173 12.69 8.14 -0.60
CA ASP A 173 13.66 9.00 -1.29
C ASP A 173 14.52 8.18 -2.25
N LEU A 174 14.17 8.23 -3.54
CA LEU A 174 14.83 7.48 -4.60
C LEU A 174 16.28 7.91 -4.82
N GLY A 175 16.65 9.12 -4.40
CA GLY A 175 18.03 9.61 -4.47
C GLY A 175 18.92 9.06 -3.35
N LYS A 176 18.37 8.35 -2.36
CA LYS A 176 19.11 7.77 -1.22
C LYS A 176 19.30 6.25 -1.32
N LEU A 177 18.74 5.62 -2.34
CA LEU A 177 18.91 4.19 -2.57
C LEU A 177 20.38 3.84 -2.85
N PRO A 178 20.85 2.63 -2.50
CA PRO A 178 22.24 2.23 -2.76
C PRO A 178 22.67 2.41 -4.22
N ALA A 179 21.79 2.14 -5.19
CA ALA A 179 22.07 2.26 -6.62
C ALA A 179 22.18 3.71 -7.14
N THR A 180 21.58 4.69 -6.45
CA THR A 180 21.39 6.04 -6.99
C THR A 180 22.12 7.11 -6.20
N ARG A 181 22.37 6.91 -4.91
CA ARG A 181 22.95 7.89 -3.97
C ARG A 181 24.29 8.51 -4.33
N TYR A 182 25.05 7.86 -5.22
CA TYR A 182 26.35 8.34 -5.68
C TYR A 182 26.39 8.67 -7.17
N THR A 183 25.23 8.66 -7.82
CA THR A 183 25.12 8.98 -9.24
C THR A 183 24.77 10.46 -9.43
N ALA A 184 24.97 10.98 -10.64
CA ALA A 184 24.68 12.37 -10.96
C ALA A 184 23.17 12.73 -10.82
N ASN A 185 22.27 11.75 -10.86
CA ASN A 185 20.82 11.98 -10.77
C ASN A 185 20.26 11.89 -9.34
N SER A 186 21.09 11.64 -8.31
CA SER A 186 20.65 11.49 -6.91
C SER A 186 19.73 12.64 -6.45
N ASN A 187 20.16 13.90 -6.63
CA ASN A 187 19.36 15.06 -6.22
C ASN A 187 18.02 15.16 -6.99
N SER A 188 18.04 14.93 -8.30
CA SER A 188 16.83 14.98 -9.14
C SER A 188 15.83 13.88 -8.77
N LEU A 189 16.33 12.69 -8.38
CA LEU A 189 15.49 11.61 -7.87
C LEU A 189 14.89 11.93 -6.51
N SER A 190 15.65 12.55 -5.61
CA SER A 190 15.11 13.05 -4.33
C SER A 190 14.03 14.11 -4.54
N GLU A 191 14.26 15.07 -5.44
CA GLU A 191 13.26 16.10 -5.81
C GLU A 191 12.01 15.47 -6.42
N SER A 192 12.17 14.47 -7.29
CA SER A 192 11.06 13.73 -7.89
C SER A 192 10.23 12.99 -6.84
N ALA A 193 10.88 12.35 -5.86
CA ALA A 193 10.19 11.67 -4.76
C ALA A 193 9.41 12.67 -3.87
N ILE A 194 9.99 13.83 -3.58
CA ILE A 194 9.30 14.90 -2.85
C ILE A 194 8.07 15.38 -3.63
N ALA A 195 8.24 15.71 -4.91
CA ALA A 195 7.15 16.17 -5.76
C ALA A 195 6.04 15.11 -5.90
N HIS A 196 6.41 13.84 -6.07
CA HIS A 196 5.46 12.72 -6.10
C HIS A 196 4.62 12.68 -4.83
N ASN A 197 5.26 12.62 -3.66
CA ASN A 197 4.56 12.44 -2.40
C ASN A 197 3.66 13.65 -2.06
N GLN A 198 4.11 14.87 -2.36
CA GLN A 198 3.30 16.08 -2.20
C GLN A 198 2.08 16.09 -3.14
N SER A 199 2.27 15.74 -4.41
CA SER A 199 1.18 15.64 -5.38
C SER A 199 0.22 14.51 -5.06
N LEU A 200 0.70 13.38 -4.54
CA LEU A 200 -0.12 12.25 -4.11
C LEU A 200 -1.02 12.64 -2.93
N ALA A 201 -0.46 13.26 -1.90
CA ALA A 201 -1.24 13.75 -0.76
C ALA A 201 -2.36 14.71 -1.21
N LYS A 202 -2.05 15.65 -2.11
CA LYS A 202 -3.04 16.55 -2.68
C LYS A 202 -4.09 15.83 -3.54
N SER A 203 -3.70 14.78 -4.25
CA SER A 203 -4.65 13.97 -5.02
C SER A 203 -5.63 13.23 -4.11
N PHE A 204 -5.21 12.81 -2.91
CA PHE A 204 -6.12 12.20 -1.94
C PHE A 204 -7.18 13.16 -1.43
N GLU A 205 -6.85 14.45 -1.22
CA GLU A 205 -7.85 15.48 -0.89
C GLU A 205 -8.92 15.56 -1.98
N VAL A 206 -8.49 15.67 -3.24
CA VAL A 206 -9.40 15.75 -4.41
C VAL A 206 -10.24 14.47 -4.57
N LEU A 207 -9.62 13.30 -4.39
CA LEU A 207 -10.30 12.02 -4.53
C LEU A 207 -11.30 11.78 -3.40
N ASN A 208 -10.98 12.17 -2.16
CA ASN A 208 -11.91 12.07 -1.04
C ASN A 208 -13.16 12.94 -1.28
N ASP A 209 -12.99 14.15 -1.81
CA ASP A 209 -14.12 15.01 -2.17
C ASP A 209 -14.96 14.41 -3.33
N LYS A 210 -14.29 13.80 -4.31
CA LYS A 210 -14.94 13.21 -5.50
C LYS A 210 -15.66 11.88 -5.22
N LEU A 211 -15.04 11.00 -4.45
CA LEU A 211 -15.54 9.65 -4.17
C LEU A 211 -16.49 9.62 -2.96
N GLY A 212 -16.49 10.68 -2.15
CA GLY A 212 -17.29 10.78 -0.94
C GLY A 212 -16.90 9.75 0.11
N HIS A 213 -17.85 9.41 0.99
CA HIS A 213 -17.59 8.48 2.10
C HIS A 213 -17.64 7.00 1.71
N ASP A 214 -17.83 6.68 0.43
CA ASP A 214 -18.00 5.31 -0.04
C ASP A 214 -16.68 4.54 -0.14
N THR A 215 -15.54 5.20 -0.34
CA THR A 215 -14.23 4.56 -0.43
C THR A 215 -13.26 5.24 0.53
N GLN A 216 -12.69 4.46 1.45
CA GLN A 216 -11.60 4.91 2.31
C GLN A 216 -10.25 4.75 1.59
N ILE A 217 -9.57 5.86 1.33
CA ILE A 217 -8.18 5.88 0.90
C ILE A 217 -7.29 5.94 2.14
N ILE A 218 -6.39 4.97 2.28
CA ILE A 218 -5.47 4.84 3.42
C ILE A 218 -4.06 5.02 2.89
N GLU A 219 -3.32 5.99 3.42
CA GLU A 219 -1.92 6.18 3.05
C GLU A 219 -1.00 5.25 3.86
N LEU A 220 -0.07 4.59 3.17
CA LEU A 220 1.14 4.02 3.76
C LEU A 220 2.31 4.96 3.50
N ASP A 221 2.72 5.72 4.53
CA ASP A 221 3.84 6.67 4.43
C ASP A 221 5.20 5.94 4.49
N THR A 222 5.60 5.37 3.36
CA THR A 222 6.89 4.69 3.23
C THR A 222 8.05 5.68 3.22
N ASN A 223 7.84 6.92 2.77
CA ASN A 223 8.86 7.95 2.77
C ASN A 223 9.38 8.24 4.18
N SER A 224 8.48 8.50 5.11
CA SER A 224 8.86 8.72 6.50
C SER A 224 9.43 7.46 7.15
N LEU A 225 8.90 6.28 6.83
CA LEU A 225 9.40 5.02 7.37
C LEU A 225 10.85 4.73 6.94
N TYR A 226 11.17 4.89 5.65
CA TYR A 226 12.54 4.73 5.16
C TYR A 226 13.47 5.79 5.74
N ARG A 227 13.00 7.04 5.86
CA ARG A 227 13.78 8.11 6.51
C ARG A 227 14.12 7.75 7.96
N GLU A 228 13.14 7.29 8.75
CA GLU A 228 13.38 6.87 10.14
C GLU A 228 14.32 5.67 10.21
N ALA A 229 14.14 4.66 9.35
CA ALA A 229 15.01 3.49 9.29
C ALA A 229 16.46 3.86 8.96
N ILE A 230 16.68 4.87 8.11
CA ILE A 230 18.02 5.36 7.77
C ILE A 230 18.62 6.18 8.92
N THR A 231 17.85 7.04 9.57
CA THR A 231 18.36 7.93 10.63
C THR A 231 18.52 7.23 11.97
N GLU A 232 17.69 6.22 12.27
CA GLU A 232 17.65 5.51 13.54
C GLU A 232 17.60 3.98 13.33
N PRO A 233 18.60 3.40 12.65
CA PRO A 233 18.56 2.01 12.19
C PRO A 233 18.43 0.99 13.31
N ALA A 234 18.96 1.30 14.50
CA ALA A 234 18.87 0.43 15.67
C ALA A 234 17.42 0.20 16.14
N LYS A 235 16.50 1.17 15.95
CA LYS A 235 15.07 0.99 16.26
C LYS A 235 14.43 -0.15 15.47
N PHE A 236 14.95 -0.37 14.27
CA PHE A 236 14.49 -1.38 13.33
C PHE A 236 15.38 -2.63 13.31
N GLY A 237 16.40 -2.68 14.18
CA GLY A 237 17.33 -3.79 14.27
C GLY A 237 18.39 -3.84 13.17
N PHE A 238 18.52 -2.78 12.37
CA PHE A 238 19.52 -2.66 11.30
C PHE A 238 20.86 -2.14 11.82
N THR A 239 21.94 -2.62 11.20
CA THR A 239 23.29 -2.08 11.36
C THR A 239 23.84 -1.52 10.05
N ASN A 240 23.22 -1.83 8.91
CA ASN A 240 23.56 -1.24 7.62
C ASN A 240 22.29 -0.79 6.87
N VAL A 241 22.23 0.50 6.56
CA VAL A 241 21.08 1.13 5.87
C VAL A 241 21.53 1.91 4.64
N THR A 242 22.69 1.54 4.10
CA THR A 242 23.43 2.38 3.17
C THR A 242 23.95 1.58 1.98
N ASN A 243 24.39 0.35 2.22
CA ASN A 243 24.88 -0.56 1.20
C ASN A 243 23.88 -1.70 1.00
N ALA A 244 23.85 -2.24 -0.21
CA ALA A 244 23.16 -3.48 -0.52
C ALA A 244 23.86 -4.68 0.15
N CYS A 245 23.08 -5.64 0.65
CA CYS A 245 23.62 -6.91 1.12
C CYS A 245 24.11 -7.81 -0.03
N LEU A 246 23.35 -7.85 -1.13
CA LEU A 246 23.71 -8.47 -2.39
C LEU A 246 24.54 -7.47 -3.21
N ASN A 247 25.84 -7.74 -3.30
CA ASN A 247 26.76 -6.95 -4.12
C ASN A 247 27.33 -7.85 -5.23
N ASN A 248 26.87 -7.62 -6.46
CA ASN A 248 27.10 -8.49 -7.61
C ASN A 248 26.62 -9.94 -7.34
N VAL A 249 27.54 -10.84 -7.04
CA VAL A 249 27.27 -12.25 -6.75
C VAL A 249 27.48 -12.61 -5.28
N ALA A 250 28.00 -11.69 -4.46
CA ALA A 250 28.29 -11.93 -3.05
C ALA A 250 27.14 -11.47 -2.17
N VAL A 251 26.73 -12.32 -1.24
CA VAL A 251 25.74 -12.01 -0.20
C VAL A 251 26.49 -11.68 1.09
N CYS A 252 26.10 -10.57 1.73
CA CYS A 252 26.66 -10.15 3.01
C CYS A 252 26.38 -11.14 4.15
N ASP A 253 27.16 -11.05 5.23
CA ASP A 253 26.84 -11.73 6.48
C ASP A 253 25.63 -11.07 7.17
N ASN A 254 24.73 -11.88 7.72
CA ASN A 254 23.55 -11.45 8.48
C ASN A 254 22.64 -10.48 7.69
N PRO A 255 22.00 -10.91 6.59
CA PRO A 255 21.14 -10.06 5.77
C PRO A 255 19.99 -9.39 6.56
N ASP A 256 19.53 -10.00 7.66
CA ASP A 256 18.50 -9.41 8.54
C ASP A 256 18.96 -8.12 9.26
N LYS A 257 20.25 -7.79 9.20
CA LYS A 257 20.82 -6.54 9.73
C LYS A 257 20.97 -5.45 8.67
N PHE A 258 20.60 -5.73 7.42
CA PHE A 258 20.63 -4.79 6.32
C PHE A 258 19.22 -4.32 5.97
N LEU A 259 19.05 -3.02 5.72
CA LEU A 259 17.79 -2.51 5.15
C LEU A 259 17.64 -2.94 3.69
N PHE A 260 18.71 -2.84 2.90
CA PHE A 260 18.68 -3.08 1.45
C PHE A 260 19.22 -4.47 1.10
N TRP A 261 18.42 -5.22 0.34
CA TRP A 261 18.86 -6.47 -0.25
C TRP A 261 19.79 -6.17 -1.43
N ASP A 262 19.31 -5.45 -2.43
CA ASP A 262 20.10 -5.05 -3.60
C ASP A 262 20.18 -3.52 -3.71
N GLY A 263 20.48 -3.02 -4.91
CA GLY A 263 20.62 -1.60 -5.18
C GLY A 263 19.38 -0.75 -4.89
N ILE A 264 18.18 -1.34 -4.86
CA ILE A 264 16.91 -0.61 -4.74
C ILE A 264 15.88 -1.31 -3.83
N HIS A 265 15.93 -2.63 -3.68
CA HIS A 265 14.93 -3.39 -2.94
C HIS A 265 15.37 -3.64 -1.48
N PRO A 266 14.43 -3.64 -0.53
CA PRO A 266 14.74 -3.95 0.86
C PRO A 266 14.95 -5.46 1.08
N THR A 267 15.60 -5.82 2.18
CA THR A 267 15.64 -7.19 2.68
C THR A 267 14.26 -7.63 3.18
N THR A 268 14.08 -8.93 3.40
CA THR A 268 12.85 -9.45 4.00
C THR A 268 12.61 -8.88 5.41
N ALA A 269 13.68 -8.51 6.14
CA ALA A 269 13.58 -7.78 7.40
C ALA A 269 12.96 -6.38 7.19
N GLY A 270 13.39 -5.63 6.17
CA GLY A 270 12.75 -4.37 5.76
C GLY A 270 11.30 -4.56 5.31
N HIS A 271 11.00 -5.62 4.57
CA HIS A 271 9.62 -5.95 4.19
C HIS A 271 8.72 -6.28 5.38
N ARG A 272 9.24 -6.90 6.43
CA ARG A 272 8.46 -7.13 7.67
C ARG A 272 8.05 -5.82 8.34
N ILE A 273 8.97 -4.86 8.43
CA ILE A 273 8.71 -3.52 8.98
C ILE A 273 7.67 -2.78 8.14
N LEU A 274 7.75 -2.86 6.81
CA LEU A 274 6.73 -2.29 5.91
C LEU A 274 5.34 -2.89 6.19
N ALA A 275 5.25 -4.20 6.41
CA ALA A 275 3.99 -4.86 6.75
C ALA A 275 3.45 -4.43 8.12
N GLU A 276 4.31 -4.26 9.12
CA GLU A 276 3.92 -3.76 10.44
C GLU A 276 3.38 -2.31 10.35
N ALA A 277 4.03 -1.45 9.56
CA ALA A 277 3.57 -0.10 9.28
C ALA A 277 2.20 -0.10 8.57
N ALA A 278 2.00 -0.98 7.57
CA ALA A 278 0.71 -1.13 6.90
C ALA A 278 -0.39 -1.60 7.86
N LEU A 279 -0.12 -2.59 8.71
CA LEU A 279 -1.07 -3.05 9.73
C LEU A 279 -1.43 -1.95 10.74
N LYS A 280 -0.49 -1.04 11.04
CA LYS A 280 -0.75 0.13 11.88
C LYS A 280 -1.61 1.16 11.14
N ALA A 281 -1.33 1.45 9.88
CA ALA A 281 -2.11 2.38 9.06
C ALA A 281 -3.58 1.94 8.94
N LEU A 282 -3.85 0.64 8.85
CA LEU A 282 -5.22 0.08 8.77
C LEU A 282 -6.04 0.19 10.06
N LYS A 283 -5.44 0.56 11.20
CA LYS A 283 -6.12 0.71 12.50
C LYS A 283 -6.53 2.15 12.81
N ASN A 284 -5.99 3.11 12.06
CA ASN A 284 -6.25 4.54 12.21
C ASN A 284 -7.44 4.94 11.34
#